data_AF-A0A183C7X1-F1
#
_entry.id   AF-A0A183C7X1-F1
#
_cell.length_a   1.000
_cell.length_b   1.000
_cell.length_c   1.000
_cell.angle_alpha   90.00
_cell.angle_beta   90.00
_cell.angle_gamma   90.00
#
_symmetry.space_group_name_H-M   'P 1'
#
loop_
_entity.id
_entity.type
_entity.pdbx_description
1 polymer ?
#
loop_
_entity_poly.entity_id
_entity_poly.type
_entity_poly.pdbx_seq_one_letter_code
_entity_poly.pdbx_strand_id
1 'polypeptide(L)'
;MSTINSPIVFVSVVFLLCTFFGHGAPPHQHNADDKTGSNDGAESLQNYIGNMALTEIELKKLAQFAIVWCHNNALILRPKGNEGRVDVAEFAPISLFPSPVFPRCF
;
A
#
# COMPACT_ATOMS: atom_id res chain seq x y z
N MET A 1 18.42 29.24 9.04
CA MET A 1 17.15 28.54 8.76
C MET A 1 17.50 27.21 8.11
N SER A 2 17.58 26.13 8.89
CA SER A 2 17.87 24.80 8.35
C SER A 2 16.59 24.14 7.88
N THR A 3 16.48 23.95 6.56
CA THR A 3 15.41 23.19 5.91
C THR A 3 15.63 21.70 6.15
N ILE A 4 14.71 21.07 6.88
CA ILE A 4 14.71 19.63 7.13
C ILE A 4 14.18 18.95 5.86
N ASN A 5 15.06 18.74 4.88
CA ASN A 5 14.77 17.88 3.73
C ASN A 5 15.09 16.43 4.12
N SER A 6 14.19 15.80 4.87
CA SER A 6 14.30 14.37 5.17
C SER A 6 13.15 13.61 4.50
N PRO A 7 13.42 12.72 3.52
CA PRO A 7 12.40 11.94 2.83
C PRO A 7 11.60 11.03 3.78
N ILE A 8 12.15 10.75 4.96
CA ILE A 8 11.53 9.97 6.03
C ILE A 8 10.27 10.67 6.56
N VAL A 9 10.28 12.01 6.66
CA VAL A 9 9.13 12.78 7.13
C VAL A 9 8.00 12.73 6.09
N PHE A 10 8.35 12.75 4.81
CA PHE A 10 7.37 12.74 3.72
C PHE A 10 6.63 11.40 3.62
N VAL A 11 7.35 10.27 3.72
CA VAL A 11 6.76 8.93 3.73
C VAL A 11 5.84 8.75 4.94
N SER A 12 6.22 9.28 6.10
CA SER A 12 5.41 9.19 7.33
C SER A 12 4.09 9.97 7.24
N VAL A 13 4.10 11.15 6.62
CA VAL A 13 2.90 11.98 6.44
C VAL A 13 1.92 11.34 5.45
N VAL A 14 2.42 10.75 4.36
CA VAL A 14 1.58 10.03 3.39
C VAL A 14 0.95 8.79 4.02
N PHE A 15 1.71 8.03 4.81
CA PHE A 15 1.18 6.86 5.53
C PHE A 15 0.10 7.25 6.55
N LEU A 16 0.25 8.39 7.21
CA LEU A 16 -0.72 8.92 8.16
C LEU A 16 -2.02 9.38 7.46
N LEU A 17 -1.93 10.01 6.29
CA LEU A 17 -3.11 10.46 5.55
C LEU A 17 -3.95 9.28 5.02
N CYS A 18 -3.32 8.17 4.61
CA CYS A 18 -4.05 6.99 4.16
C CYS A 18 -4.84 6.28 5.28
N THR A 19 -4.39 6.35 6.54
CA THR A 19 -5.10 5.72 7.66
C THR A 19 -6.29 6.55 8.17
N PHE A 20 -6.18 7.89 8.16
CA PHE A 20 -7.26 8.76 8.64
C PHE A 20 -8.39 8.98 7.62
N PHE A 21 -8.10 8.98 6.32
CA PHE A 21 -9.14 9.17 5.29
C PHE A 21 -9.82 7.86 4.82
N GLY A 22 -9.37 6.70 5.30
CA GLY A 22 -9.93 5.38 4.95
C GLY A 22 -11.09 4.88 5.83
N HIS A 23 -11.40 5.54 6.95
CA HIS A 23 -12.48 5.12 7.86
C HIS A 23 -13.86 5.68 7.44
N GLY A 24 -14.32 5.29 6.26
CA GLY A 24 -15.67 5.52 5.77
C GLY A 24 -16.39 4.22 5.39
N ALA A 25 -16.25 3.16 6.20
CA ALA A 25 -17.02 1.94 6.03
C ALA A 25 -18.34 2.03 6.83
N PRO A 26 -19.50 1.70 6.24
CA PRO A 26 -20.79 1.75 6.94
C PRO A 26 -20.87 0.69 8.05
N PRO A 27 -21.65 0.93 9.12
CA PRO A 27 -21.68 0.02 10.26
C PRO A 27 -22.42 -1.25 9.88
N HIS A 28 -21.69 -2.36 9.77
CA HIS A 28 -22.29 -3.69 9.74
C HIS A 28 -22.61 -4.07 11.18
N GLN A 29 -23.90 -4.14 11.53
CA GLN A 29 -24.34 -4.70 12.81
C GLN A 29 -23.90 -6.16 12.88
N HIS A 30 -22.98 -6.47 13.80
CA HIS A 30 -22.61 -7.83 14.13
C HIS A 30 -23.19 -8.13 15.51
N ASN A 31 -24.20 -9.01 15.54
CA ASN A 31 -24.72 -9.56 16.79
C ASN A 31 -23.58 -10.30 17.50
N ALA A 32 -23.45 -10.03 18.79
CA ALA A 32 -22.49 -10.68 19.66
C ALA A 32 -22.94 -12.12 19.91
N ASP A 33 -22.12 -13.08 19.46
CA ASP A 33 -22.02 -14.37 20.12
C ASP A 33 -20.56 -14.61 20.46
N ASP A 34 -20.38 -14.88 21.75
CA ASP A 34 -19.14 -14.92 22.50
C ASP A 34 -18.46 -16.31 22.38
N LYS A 35 -17.14 -16.29 22.60
CA LYS A 35 -16.19 -17.41 22.81
C LYS A 35 -15.63 -18.08 21.55
N THR A 36 -14.33 -17.89 21.30
CA THR A 36 -13.22 -18.81 21.71
C THR A 36 -11.93 -18.43 20.95
N GLY A 37 -10.80 -18.23 21.63
CA GLY A 37 -9.46 -18.41 21.02
C GLY A 37 -8.72 -17.16 20.50
N SER A 38 -7.76 -16.67 21.29
CA SER A 38 -6.90 -15.49 21.04
C SER A 38 -5.82 -15.69 19.93
N ASN A 39 -6.05 -16.49 18.89
CA ASN A 39 -5.06 -16.73 17.81
C ASN A 39 -5.52 -16.35 16.40
N ASP A 40 -6.83 -16.13 16.17
CA ASP A 40 -7.36 -15.91 14.81
C ASP A 40 -6.95 -14.56 14.20
N GLY A 41 -6.67 -13.56 15.04
CA GLY A 41 -6.28 -12.22 14.59
C GLY A 41 -4.92 -12.18 13.88
N ALA A 42 -3.96 -12.99 14.33
CA ALA A 42 -2.61 -13.04 13.76
C ALA A 42 -2.59 -13.72 12.39
N GLU A 43 -3.30 -14.84 12.24
CA GLU A 43 -3.43 -15.54 10.95
C GLU A 43 -4.19 -14.70 9.91
N SER A 44 -5.23 -13.97 10.34
CA SER A 44 -6.02 -13.11 9.43
C SER A 44 -5.20 -11.98 8.80
N LEU A 45 -4.26 -11.40 9.56
CA LEU A 45 -3.38 -10.33 9.07
C LEU A 45 -2.26 -10.89 8.20
N GLN A 46 -1.80 -12.10 8.49
CA GLN A 46 -0.70 -12.74 7.76
C GLN A 46 -1.09 -13.11 6.32
N ASN A 47 -2.39 -13.29 6.05
CA ASN A 47 -2.94 -13.57 4.72
C ASN A 47 -4.00 -12.56 4.26
N TYR A 48 -3.91 -11.31 4.70
CA TYR A 48 -4.94 -10.29 4.38
C TYR A 48 -5.06 -10.03 2.86
N ILE A 49 -3.97 -10.19 2.10
CA ILE A 49 -3.97 -10.03 0.63
C ILE A 49 -4.81 -11.11 -0.04
N GLY A 50 -4.67 -12.37 0.38
CA GLY A 50 -5.51 -13.47 -0.13
C GLY A 50 -6.98 -13.30 0.25
N ASN A 51 -7.24 -12.69 1.41
CA ASN A 51 -8.59 -12.48 1.93
C ASN A 51 -9.33 -11.27 1.32
N MET A 52 -8.68 -10.42 0.52
CA MET A 52 -9.34 -9.27 -0.14
C MET A 52 -10.35 -9.67 -1.22
N ALA A 53 -10.42 -10.95 -1.61
CA ALA A 53 -11.38 -11.50 -2.58
C ALA A 53 -11.52 -10.69 -3.87
N LEU A 54 -10.42 -10.13 -4.38
CA LEU A 54 -10.44 -9.30 -5.58
C LEU A 54 -10.65 -10.14 -6.84
N THR A 55 -11.57 -9.70 -7.69
CA THR A 55 -11.66 -10.20 -9.06
C THR A 55 -10.44 -9.76 -9.88
N GLU A 56 -10.12 -10.48 -10.95
CA GLU A 56 -9.03 -10.09 -11.86
C GLU A 56 -9.22 -8.67 -12.43
N ILE A 57 -10.48 -8.26 -12.67
CA ILE A 57 -10.81 -6.92 -13.17
C ILE A 57 -10.46 -5.85 -12.14
N GLU A 58 -10.80 -6.07 -10.88
CA GLU A 58 -10.47 -5.14 -9.79
C GLU A 58 -8.96 -5.07 -9.56
N LEU A 59 -8.26 -6.20 -9.63
CA LEU A 59 -6.82 -6.26 -9.52
C LEU A 59 -6.13 -5.45 -10.64
N LYS A 60 -6.60 -5.56 -11.88
CA LYS A 60 -6.10 -4.77 -13.02
C LYS A 60 -6.36 -3.27 -12.85
N LYS A 61 -7.55 -2.88 -12.37
CA LYS A 61 -7.88 -1.48 -12.08
C LYS A 61 -6.96 -0.90 -11.00
N LEU A 62 -6.70 -1.65 -9.94
CA LEU A 62 -5.81 -1.24 -8.86
C LEU A 62 -4.36 -1.13 -9.33
N ALA A 63 -3.88 -2.09 -10.14
CA ALA A 63 -2.55 -2.02 -10.74
C ALA A 63 -2.40 -0.78 -11.65
N GLN A 64 -3.40 -0.48 -12.47
CA GLN A 64 -3.37 0.71 -13.32
C GLN A 64 -3.33 2.00 -12.51
N PHE A 65 -4.11 2.08 -11.43
CA PHE A 65 -4.06 3.20 -10.51
C PHE A 65 -2.66 3.36 -9.90
N ALA A 66 -2.05 2.27 -9.42
CA ALA A 66 -0.72 2.29 -8.83
C ALA A 66 0.35 2.78 -9.81
N ILE A 67 0.30 2.34 -11.08
CA ILE A 67 1.23 2.80 -12.13
C ILE A 67 1.13 4.32 -12.33
N VAL A 68 -0.08 4.86 -12.48
CA VAL A 68 -0.30 6.31 -12.65
C VAL A 68 0.20 7.07 -11.42
N TRP A 69 -0.07 6.54 -10.22
CA TRP A 69 0.43 7.13 -8.99
C TRP A 69 1.96 7.17 -8.94
N CYS A 70 2.65 6.10 -9.36
CA CYS A 70 4.12 6.06 -9.41
C CYS A 70 4.68 7.16 -10.32
N HIS A 71 4.12 7.34 -11.51
CA HIS A 71 4.54 8.40 -12.43
C HIS A 71 4.31 9.79 -11.85
N ASN A 72 3.17 10.03 -11.21
CA ASN A 72 2.84 11.32 -10.62
C ASN A 72 3.67 11.66 -9.37
N ASN A 73 4.24 10.66 -8.69
CA ASN A 73 5.02 10.84 -7.46
C ASN A 73 6.52 10.54 -7.66
N ALA A 74 6.99 10.54 -8.90
CA ALA A 74 8.39 10.31 -9.27
C ALA A 74 8.97 8.99 -8.74
N LEU A 75 8.13 7.97 -8.53
CA LEU A 75 8.56 6.60 -8.27
C LEU A 75 8.85 5.90 -9.61
N ILE A 76 9.84 6.44 -10.31
CA ILE A 76 10.17 6.09 -11.69
C ILE A 76 11.67 5.84 -11.84
N LEU A 77 12.02 5.05 -12.83
CA LEU A 77 13.38 4.70 -13.23
C LEU A 77 13.60 5.07 -14.70
N ARG A 78 14.87 5.14 -15.09
CA ARG A 78 15.22 5.22 -16.50
C ARG A 78 15.03 3.84 -17.14
N PRO A 79 14.36 3.75 -18.31
CA PRO A 79 14.21 2.50 -19.03
C PRO A 79 15.57 1.90 -19.39
N LYS A 80 15.68 0.58 -19.27
CA LYS A 80 16.89 -0.15 -19.69
C LYS A 80 17.17 0.09 -21.17
N GLY A 81 18.44 0.33 -21.52
CA GLY A 81 18.86 0.61 -22.90
C GLY A 81 18.71 2.07 -23.33
N ASN A 82 18.26 2.97 -22.45
CA ASN A 82 18.10 4.40 -22.73
C ASN A 82 18.89 5.29 -21.76
N GLU A 83 20.06 4.85 -21.32
CA GLU A 83 20.79 5.44 -20.17
C GLU A 83 21.19 6.92 -20.34
N GLY A 84 21.28 7.41 -21.58
CA GLY A 84 21.58 8.81 -21.91
C GLY A 84 20.36 9.70 -22.16
N ARG A 85 19.15 9.17 -22.09
CA ARG A 85 17.91 9.85 -22.46
C ARG A 85 16.94 9.89 -21.27
N VAL A 86 16.48 11.09 -20.94
CA VAL A 86 15.63 11.37 -19.76
C VAL A 86 14.20 11.80 -20.14
N ASP A 87 13.86 11.68 -21.42
CA ASP A 87 12.55 12.05 -21.98
C ASP A 87 11.47 11.00 -21.71
N VAL A 88 11.87 9.77 -21.38
CA VAL A 88 10.96 8.66 -21.07
C VAL A 88 11.38 8.02 -19.75
N ALA A 89 10.39 7.63 -18.94
CA ALA A 89 10.59 6.96 -17.67
C ALA A 89 9.68 5.73 -17.56
N GLU A 90 10.12 4.72 -16.81
CA GLU A 90 9.31 3.56 -16.41
C GLU A 90 8.98 3.65 -14.92
N PHE A 91 7.85 3.12 -14.47
CA PHE A 91 7.56 3.06 -13.03
C PHE A 91 8.53 2.07 -12.35
N ALA A 92 8.93 2.36 -11.10
CA ALA A 92 9.78 1.44 -10.36
C ALA A 92 9.03 0.14 -10.02
N PRO A 93 9.70 -1.03 -10.03
CA PRO A 93 9.06 -2.29 -9.68
C PRO A 93 8.64 -2.28 -8.20
N ILE A 94 7.33 -2.45 -7.95
CA ILE A 94 6.74 -2.48 -6.61
C ILE A 94 5.77 -3.65 -6.46
N SER A 95 5.56 -4.10 -5.22
CA SER A 95 4.41 -4.94 -4.89
C SER A 95 3.13 -4.10 -4.83
N LEU A 96 2.01 -4.65 -5.29
CA LEU A 96 0.73 -3.92 -5.28
C LEU A 96 0.19 -3.69 -3.86
N PHE A 97 0.51 -4.61 -2.95
CA PHE A 97 0.15 -4.55 -1.55
C PHE A 97 1.41 -4.59 -0.68
N PRO A 98 1.39 -3.97 0.50
CA PRO A 98 2.46 -4.13 1.46
C PRO A 98 2.53 -5.58 1.96
N SER A 99 3.74 -6.15 2.00
CA SER A 99 3.93 -7.51 2.49
C SER A 99 3.52 -7.62 3.96
N PRO A 100 2.78 -8.67 4.37
CA PRO A 100 2.36 -8.87 5.75
C PRO A 100 3.52 -9.24 6.70
N VAL A 101 4.69 -9.60 6.17
CA VAL A 101 5.78 -10.27 6.89
C VAL A 101 6.71 -9.29 7.63
N PHE A 102 6.30 -8.04 7.89
CA PHE A 102 7.07 -7.16 8.77
C PHE A 102 6.48 -7.17 10.18
N PRO A 103 6.92 -8.08 11.08
CA PRO A 103 6.40 -8.14 12.44
C PRO A 103 6.70 -6.80 13.13
N ARG A 104 5.68 -6.25 13.81
CA ARG A 104 5.90 -5.15 14.74
C ARG A 104 6.57 -5.72 15.98
N CYS A 105 7.89 -5.61 16.05
CA CYS A 105 8.60 -5.84 17.31
C CYS A 105 8.13 -4.78 18.30
N PHE A 106 7.44 -5.19 19.37
CA PHE A 106 7.16 -4.38 20.56
C PHE A 106 8.05 -4.86 21.70
#